data_AF-A0A2A4XRH9-F1
#
_entry.id   AF-A0A2A4XRH9-F1
#
_cell.length_a   1.000
_cell.length_b   1.000
_cell.length_c   1.000
_cell.angle_alpha   90.00
_cell.angle_beta   90.00
_cell.angle_gamma   90.00
#
_symmetry.space_group_name_H-M   'P 1'
#
loop_
_entity.id
_entity.type
_entity.pdbx_description
1 polymer ?
#
loop_
_entity_poly.entity_id
_entity_poly.type
_entity_poly.pdbx_seq_one_letter_code
_entity_poly.pdbx_strand_id
1 'polypeptide(L)'
;MDNKDIILTIVWVVGLSPIWGALLFSVWTGDIQPRLIPSKEIEDVALEYIEKYGNEAAKRAFTNEYRAWRYSKSCEQGRWKRIRREIYRQTES
;
A
#
# COMPACT_ATOMS: atom_id res chain seq x y z
N MET A 1 -19.03 13.11 36.72
CA MET A 1 -19.23 12.16 35.61
C MET A 1 -19.94 10.97 36.18
N ASP A 2 -21.19 10.74 35.77
CA ASP A 2 -22.02 9.70 36.36
C ASP A 2 -21.57 8.31 35.89
N ASN A 3 -21.87 7.27 36.68
CA ASN A 3 -21.57 5.89 36.30
C ASN A 3 -22.17 5.50 34.94
N LYS A 4 -23.32 6.10 34.58
CA LYS A 4 -23.96 5.91 33.27
C LYS A 4 -23.12 6.47 32.13
N ASP A 5 -22.48 7.62 32.33
CA ASP A 5 -21.59 8.24 31.35
C ASP A 5 -20.35 7.37 31.13
N ILE A 6 -19.78 6.84 32.22
CA ILE A 6 -18.60 5.95 32.16
C ILE A 6 -18.94 4.68 31.37
N ILE A 7 -20.07 4.04 31.67
CA ILE A 7 -20.51 2.83 30.96
C ILE A 7 -20.76 3.14 29.48
N LEU A 8 -21.40 4.26 29.17
CA LEU A 8 -21.65 4.67 27.80
C LEU A 8 -20.33 4.89 27.02
N THR A 9 -19.35 5.56 27.62
CA THR A 9 -18.03 5.75 27.02
C THR A 9 -17.33 4.42 26.73
N ILE A 10 -17.36 3.46 27.67
CA ILE A 10 -16.73 2.15 27.48
C ILE A 10 -17.38 1.40 26.31
N VAL A 11 -18.71 1.41 26.21
CA VAL A 11 -19.44 0.76 25.12
C VAL A 11 -19.05 1.36 23.76
N TRP A 12 -18.94 2.69 23.66
CA TRP A 12 -18.49 3.34 22.42
C TRP A 12 -17.06 2.99 22.06
N VAL A 13 -16.12 3.02 23.01
CA VAL A 13 -14.70 2.71 22.77
C VAL A 13 -14.53 1.25 22.33
N VAL A 14 -15.16 0.32 23.05
CA VAL A 14 -15.07 -1.11 22.71
C VAL A 14 -15.76 -1.38 21.37
N GLY A 15 -16.93 -0.79 21.14
CA GLY A 15 -17.69 -0.95 19.89
C GLY A 15 -16.94 -0.42 18.66
N LEU A 16 -16.18 0.67 18.80
CA LEU A 16 -15.40 1.25 17.70
C LEU A 16 -14.01 0.62 17.56
N SER A 17 -13.53 -0.13 18.56
CA SER A 17 -12.19 -0.74 18.54
C SER A 17 -11.90 -1.62 17.32
N PRO A 18 -12.83 -2.44 16.78
CA PRO A 18 -12.54 -3.28 15.63
C PRO A 18 -12.36 -2.45 14.34
N ILE A 19 -13.10 -1.34 14.22
CA ILE A 19 -13.02 -0.43 13.07
C ILE A 19 -11.64 0.21 13.03
N TRP A 20 -11.20 0.76 14.17
CA TRP A 20 -9.87 1.36 14.29
C TRP A 20 -8.76 0.32 14.06
N GLY A 21 -8.91 -0.88 14.60
CA GLY A 21 -7.98 -1.99 14.37
C GLY A 21 -7.85 -2.34 12.88
N ALA A 22 -8.97 -2.46 12.17
CA ALA A 22 -8.99 -2.77 10.75
C ALA A 22 -8.35 -1.67 9.90
N LEU A 23 -8.63 -0.39 10.22
CA LEU A 23 -8.03 0.76 9.54
C LEU A 23 -6.52 0.82 9.75
N LEU A 24 -6.06 0.67 11.00
CA LEU A 24 -4.62 0.67 11.33
C LEU A 24 -3.89 -0.49 10.65
N PHE A 25 -4.49 -1.69 10.66
CA PHE A 25 -3.90 -2.85 9.98
C PHE A 25 -3.80 -2.66 8.46
N SER A 26 -4.82 -2.05 7.85
CA SER A 26 -4.82 -1.72 6.42
C SER A 26 -3.72 -0.70 6.07
N VAL A 27 -3.53 0.32 6.90
CA VAL A 27 -2.44 1.31 6.74
C VAL A 27 -1.06 0.64 6.92
N TRP A 28 -0.91 -0.20 7.93
CA TRP A 28 0.34 -0.93 8.18
C TRP A 28 0.74 -1.79 6.99
N THR A 29 -0.17 -2.61 6.49
CA THR A 29 0.09 -3.53 5.37
C THR A 29 0.27 -2.81 4.03
N GLY A 30 -0.42 -1.68 3.82
CA GLY A 30 -0.41 -0.95 2.55
C GLY A 30 0.65 0.13 2.39
N ASP A 31 1.10 0.76 3.49
CA ASP A 31 2.03 1.89 3.43
C ASP A 31 3.34 1.64 4.19
N ILE A 32 3.29 0.98 5.35
CA ILE A 32 4.49 0.76 6.17
C ILE A 32 5.27 -0.46 5.68
N GLN A 33 4.60 -1.60 5.50
CA GLN A 33 5.25 -2.84 5.06
C GLN A 33 5.98 -2.69 3.71
N PRO A 34 5.42 -2.00 2.69
CA PRO A 34 6.11 -1.79 1.41
C PRO A 34 7.34 -0.89 1.50
N ARG A 35 7.49 -0.08 2.55
CA ARG A 35 8.67 0.75 2.79
C ARG A 35 9.84 -0.04 3.36
N LEU A 36 9.59 -1.22 3.93
CA LEU A 36 10.64 -2.15 4.35
C LEU A 36 11.35 -2.79 3.15
N ILE A 37 10.74 -2.74 1.96
CA ILE A 37 11.38 -3.19 0.71
C ILE A 37 12.50 -2.19 0.36
N PRO A 38 13.76 -2.63 0.22
CA PRO A 38 14.87 -1.76 -0.12
C PRO A 38 14.60 -1.00 -1.42
N SER A 39 14.92 0.30 -1.46
CA SER A 39 14.73 1.11 -2.68
C SER A 39 15.50 0.54 -3.88
N LYS A 40 16.67 -0.05 -3.63
CA LYS A 40 17.45 -0.72 -4.67
C LYS A 40 16.68 -1.87 -5.35
N GLU A 41 15.93 -2.67 -4.59
CA GLU A 41 15.10 -3.73 -5.19
C GLU A 41 14.03 -3.15 -6.11
N ILE A 42 13.44 -2.01 -5.73
CA ILE A 42 12.45 -1.31 -6.56
C ILE A 42 13.08 -0.78 -7.83
N GLU A 43 14.28 -0.20 -7.74
CA GLU A 43 15.05 0.34 -8.88
C GLU A 43 15.46 -0.78 -9.84
N ASP A 44 16.01 -1.87 -9.33
CA ASP A 44 16.43 -3.03 -10.12
C ASP A 44 15.22 -3.64 -10.86
N VAL A 45 14.07 -3.80 -10.18
CA VAL A 45 12.83 -4.31 -10.81
C VAL A 45 12.27 -3.31 -11.82
N ALA A 46 12.36 -2.00 -11.56
CA ALA A 46 11.91 -0.98 -12.50
C ALA A 46 12.75 -1.00 -13.78
N LEU A 47 14.09 -1.11 -13.66
CA LEU A 47 15.02 -1.25 -14.78
C LEU A 47 14.73 -2.52 -15.58
N GLU A 48 14.58 -3.68 -14.93
CA GLU A 48 14.20 -4.93 -15.61
C GLU A 48 12.85 -4.77 -16.35
N TYR A 49 11.88 -4.10 -15.74
CA TYR A 49 10.58 -3.84 -16.38
C TYR A 49 10.68 -2.94 -17.60
N ILE A 50 11.50 -1.89 -17.54
CA ILE A 50 11.78 -0.99 -18.66
C ILE A 50 12.49 -1.76 -19.77
N GLU A 51 13.52 -2.54 -19.45
CA GLU A 51 14.26 -3.33 -20.43
C GLU A 51 13.33 -4.33 -21.14
N LYS A 52 12.45 -4.99 -20.38
CA LYS A 52 11.57 -6.04 -20.91
C LYS A 52 10.36 -5.53 -21.67
N TYR A 53 9.80 -4.38 -21.29
CA TYR A 53 8.52 -3.90 -21.81
C TYR A 53 8.57 -2.50 -22.45
N GLY A 54 9.71 -1.80 -22.35
CA GLY A 54 9.90 -0.46 -22.89
C GLY A 54 8.81 0.50 -22.45
N ASN A 55 8.20 1.18 -23.43
CA ASN A 55 7.15 2.18 -23.22
C ASN A 55 5.89 1.61 -22.52
N GLU A 56 5.66 0.29 -22.57
CA GLU A 56 4.52 -0.36 -21.91
C GLU A 56 4.79 -0.70 -20.43
N ALA A 57 6.03 -0.51 -19.94
CA ALA A 57 6.42 -0.87 -18.59
C ALA A 57 5.54 -0.21 -17.52
N ALA A 58 5.29 1.09 -17.63
CA ALA A 58 4.47 1.85 -16.68
C ALA A 58 3.00 1.36 -16.66
N LYS A 59 2.43 1.07 -17.85
CA LYS A 59 1.06 0.57 -17.98
C LYS A 59 0.91 -0.84 -17.41
N ARG A 60 1.91 -1.70 -17.60
CA ARG A 60 1.95 -3.04 -17.00
C ARG A 60 2.12 -2.99 -15.48
N ALA A 61 3.00 -2.12 -14.98
CA ALA A 61 3.14 -1.89 -13.54
C ALA A 61 1.82 -1.39 -12.91
N PHE A 62 1.10 -0.47 -13.58
CA PHE A 62 -0.24 -0.04 -13.15
C PHE A 62 -1.25 -1.19 -13.13
N THR A 63 -1.23 -2.07 -14.15
CA THR A 63 -2.11 -3.25 -14.19
C THR A 63 -1.85 -4.18 -13.00
N ASN A 64 -0.60 -4.37 -12.61
CA ASN A 64 -0.25 -5.17 -11.44
C ASN A 64 -0.63 -4.49 -10.12
N GLU A 65 -0.46 -3.16 -10.02
CA GLU A 65 -0.95 -2.36 -8.89
C GLU A 65 -2.47 -2.55 -8.72
N TYR A 66 -3.23 -2.46 -9.81
CA TYR A 66 -4.68 -2.65 -9.80
C TYR A 66 -5.09 -4.07 -9.44
N ARG A 67 -4.38 -5.10 -9.95
CA ARG A 67 -4.61 -6.50 -9.56
C ARG A 67 -4.34 -6.71 -8.08
N ALA A 68 -3.24 -6.18 -7.56
CA ALA A 68 -2.92 -6.28 -6.15
C ALA A 68 -4.00 -5.64 -5.27
N TRP A 69 -4.53 -4.48 -5.69
CA TRP A 69 -5.69 -3.87 -5.04
C TRP A 69 -6.94 -4.76 -5.09
N ARG A 70 -7.27 -5.32 -6.26
CA ARG A 70 -8.46 -6.17 -6.46
C ARG A 70 -8.45 -7.45 -5.61
N TYR A 71 -7.27 -7.97 -5.31
CA TYR A 71 -7.05 -9.14 -4.46
C TYR A 71 -6.67 -8.77 -3.02
N SER A 72 -6.84 -7.52 -2.61
CA SER A 72 -6.55 -7.03 -1.26
C SER A 72 -5.12 -7.31 -0.79
N LYS A 73 -4.17 -7.36 -1.73
CA LYS A 73 -2.74 -7.52 -1.47
C LYS A 73 -2.09 -6.15 -1.27
N SER A 74 -2.41 -5.50 -0.16
CA SER A 74 -2.00 -4.11 0.13
C SER A 74 -0.48 -3.90 0.05
N CYS A 75 0.32 -4.87 0.51
CA CYS A 75 1.77 -4.76 0.43
C CYS A 75 2.29 -4.78 -1.02
N GLU A 76 1.74 -5.70 -1.83
CA GLU A 76 2.08 -5.82 -3.25
C GLU A 76 1.61 -4.58 -4.03
N GLN A 77 0.46 -4.01 -3.67
CA GLN A 77 -0.03 -2.75 -4.23
C GLN A 77 0.96 -1.61 -3.96
N GLY A 78 1.43 -1.46 -2.72
CA GLY A 78 2.42 -0.44 -2.35
C GLY A 78 3.76 -0.63 -3.07
N ARG A 79 4.20 -1.88 -3.25
CA ARG A 79 5.40 -2.22 -4.03
C ARG A 79 5.26 -1.78 -5.50
N TRP A 80 4.17 -2.15 -6.17
CA TRP A 80 3.93 -1.76 -7.57
C TRP A 80 3.77 -0.26 -7.75
N LYS A 81 3.17 0.45 -6.77
CA LYS A 81 3.10 1.91 -6.78
C LYS A 81 4.48 2.57 -6.74
N ARG A 82 5.43 1.99 -5.98
CA ARG A 82 6.83 2.46 -5.94
C ARG A 82 7.56 2.15 -7.25
N ILE A 83 7.44 0.93 -7.77
CA ILE A 83 8.02 0.52 -9.07
C ILE A 83 7.52 1.44 -10.18
N ARG A 84 6.21 1.72 -10.24
CA ARG A 84 5.63 2.59 -11.27
C ARG A 84 6.18 4.02 -11.20
N ARG A 85 6.34 4.59 -10.00
CA ARG A 85 6.98 5.91 -9.84
C ARG A 85 8.42 5.91 -10.34
N GLU A 86 9.15 4.85 -10.04
CA GLU A 86 10.54 4.72 -10.44
C GLU A 86 10.68 4.57 -11.96
N ILE A 87 9.77 3.82 -12.61
CA ILE A 87 9.69 3.75 -14.06
C ILE A 87 9.48 5.14 -14.66
N TYR A 88 8.51 5.91 -14.17
CA TYR A 88 8.29 7.28 -14.66
C TYR A 88 9.52 8.15 -14.51
N ARG A 89 10.19 8.11 -13.34
CA ARG A 89 11.41 8.87 -13.07
C ARG A 89 12.51 8.59 -14.09
N GLN A 90 12.67 7.33 -14.50
CA GLN A 90 13.71 6.90 -15.43
C GLN A 90 13.34 7.09 -16.91
N THR A 91 12.06 7.06 -17.26
CA THR A 91 11.61 7.30 -18.65
C THR A 91 11.42 8.77 -18.98
N GLU A 92 11.26 9.61 -17.96
CA GLU A 92 11.08 11.07 -18.10
C GLU A 92 12.41 11.85 -17.93
N SER A 93 13.50 11.15 -17.57
CA SER A 93 14.88 11.67 -17.60
C SER A 93 15.56 11.36 -18.93
#